data_AF-A0A3B9K458-F1
#
_entry.id   AF-A0A3B9K458-F1
#
_cell.length_a   1.000
_cell.length_b   1.000
_cell.length_c   1.000
_cell.angle_alpha   90.00
_cell.angle_beta   90.00
_cell.angle_gamma   90.00
#
_symmetry.space_group_name_H-M   'P 1'
#
loop_
_entity.id
_entity.type
_entity.pdbx_description
1 polymer ?
#
loop_
_entity_poly.entity_id
_entity_poly.type
_entity_poly.pdbx_seq_one_letter_code
_entity_poly.pdbx_strand_id
1 'polypeptide(L)'
;MKEKKIKTVVLAYSGGLDTSVILHWIKEHYDCQIVTFTANLGQEEDFQMVRDKARSMGVKKIFVEDLREEFVQNYVFPMFRANAV
;
A
#
# COMPACT_ATOMS: atom_id res chain seq x y z
N MET A 1 -21.04 20.53 14.96
CA MET A 1 -20.73 19.82 13.69
C MET A 1 -20.62 18.34 14.01
N LYS A 2 -21.32 17.43 13.31
CA LYS A 2 -21.12 15.99 13.50
C LYS A 2 -19.79 15.60 12.85
N GLU A 3 -18.87 15.05 13.62
CA GLU A 3 -17.61 14.52 13.08
C GLU A 3 -17.90 13.45 12.02
N LYS A 4 -17.23 13.55 10.86
CA LYS A 4 -17.35 12.56 9.79
C LYS A 4 -16.67 11.26 10.25
N LYS A 5 -17.46 10.21 10.51
CA LYS A 5 -16.94 8.87 10.79
C LYS A 5 -16.20 8.32 9.57
N ILE A 6 -14.94 7.93 9.74
CA ILE A 6 -14.14 7.27 8.71
C ILE A 6 -14.70 5.86 8.50
N LYS A 7 -15.09 5.55 7.25
CA LYS A 7 -15.70 4.26 6.89
C LYS A 7 -14.71 3.27 6.27
N THR A 8 -13.73 3.78 5.53
CA THR A 8 -12.76 2.95 4.80
C THR A 8 -11.42 3.66 4.73
N VAL A 9 -10.35 2.89 4.92
CA VAL A 9 -8.96 3.32 4.75
C VAL A 9 -8.28 2.41 3.74
N VAL A 10 -7.61 3.01 2.76
CA VAL A 10 -6.67 2.31 1.88
C VAL A 10 -5.27 2.64 2.38
N LEU A 11 -4.54 1.61 2.82
CA LEU A 11 -3.19 1.74 3.34
C LEU A 11 -2.18 1.27 2.30
N ALA A 12 -1.27 2.17 1.90
CA ALA A 12 -0.05 1.78 1.21
C ALA A 12 0.79 0.90 2.17
N TYR A 13 0.91 -0.38 1.85
CA TYR A 13 1.42 -1.39 2.74
C TYR A 13 2.65 -2.07 2.13
N SER A 14 3.81 -1.86 2.72
CA SER A 14 5.08 -2.48 2.30
C SER A 14 5.35 -3.83 2.96
N GLY A 15 4.58 -4.22 3.98
CA GLY A 15 4.89 -5.41 4.78
C GLY A 15 5.98 -5.20 5.83
N GLY A 16 6.63 -4.03 5.85
CA GLY A 16 7.59 -3.63 6.88
C GLY A 16 6.99 -3.52 8.29
N LEU A 17 7.85 -3.30 9.29
CA LEU A 17 7.43 -3.15 10.69
C LEU A 17 6.48 -1.96 10.84
N ASP A 18 6.87 -0.79 10.35
CA ASP A 18 6.14 0.46 10.54
C ASP A 18 4.73 0.40 9.93
N THR A 19 4.60 -0.06 8.69
CA THR A 19 3.31 -0.19 8.02
C THR A 19 2.43 -1.27 8.67
N SER A 20 3.03 -2.28 9.31
CA SER A 20 2.30 -3.27 10.11
C SER A 20 1.79 -2.70 11.44
N VAL A 21 2.60 -1.89 12.12
CA VAL A 21 2.16 -1.18 13.34
C VAL A 21 1.05 -0.19 13.01
N ILE A 22 1.17 0.56 11.91
CA ILE A 22 0.11 1.48 11.43
C ILE A 22 -1.18 0.71 11.13
N LEU A 23 -1.09 -0.43 10.44
CA LEU A 23 -2.24 -1.27 10.13
C LEU A 23 -2.97 -1.74 11.40
N HIS A 24 -2.21 -2.16 12.42
CA HIS A 24 -2.78 -2.52 13.72
C HIS A 24 -3.39 -1.30 14.42
N TRP A 25 -2.70 -0.16 14.43
CA TRP A 25 -3.16 1.07 15.05
C TRP A 25 -4.48 1.56 14.45
N ILE A 26 -4.63 1.53 13.12
CA ILE A 26 -5.88 1.90 12.44
C ILE A 26 -7.03 1.00 12.87
N LYS A 27 -6.80 -0.31 13.07
CA LYS A 27 -7.83 -1.23 13.54
C LYS A 27 -8.32 -0.90 14.94
N GLU A 28 -7.40 -0.55 15.83
CA GLU A 28 -7.72 -0.24 17.23
C GLU A 28 -8.42 1.12 17.37
N HIS A 29 -8.09 2.10 16.51
CA HIS A 29 -8.55 3.48 16.66
C HIS A 29 -9.73 3.83 15.75
N TYR A 30 -9.94 3.08 14.67
CA TYR A 30 -11.02 3.31 13.72
C TYR A 30 -11.84 2.05 13.49
N ASP A 31 -13.13 2.14 13.80
CA ASP A 31 -14.15 1.19 13.36
C ASP A 31 -14.44 1.40 11.87
N CYS A 32 -13.51 0.93 11.02
CA CYS A 32 -13.53 1.13 9.58
C CYS A 32 -13.01 -0.10 8.83
N GLN A 33 -13.38 -0.19 7.55
CA GLN A 33 -12.84 -1.19 6.64
C GLN A 33 -11.41 -0.79 6.23
N ILE A 34 -10.47 -1.73 6.33
CA ILE A 34 -9.10 -1.53 5.83
C ILE A 34 -8.89 -2.32 4.54
N VAL A 35 -8.24 -1.66 3.59
CA VAL A 35 -7.72 -2.23 2.34
C VAL A 35 -6.22 -1.99 2.33
N THR A 36 -5.42 -2.99 1.98
CA THR A 36 -3.99 -2.81 1.75
C THR A 36 -3.68 -2.79 0.27
N PHE A 37 -2.74 -1.93 -0.11
CA PHE A 37 -2.23 -1.81 -1.48
C PHE A 37 -0.70 -1.85 -1.45
N THR A 38 -0.12 -2.79 -2.18
CA THR A 38 1.32 -2.95 -2.35
C THR A 38 1.64 -2.82 -3.84
N ALA A 39 2.57 -1.92 -4.19
CA ALA A 39 3.00 -1.71 -5.55
C ALA A 39 4.38 -2.33 -5.78
N ASN A 40 4.47 -3.26 -6.72
CA ASN A 40 5.76 -3.71 -7.25
C ASN A 40 6.23 -2.70 -8.29
N LEU A 41 7.28 -1.96 -7.94
CA LEU A 41 7.98 -0.96 -8.75
C LEU A 41 9.37 -1.44 -9.15
N GLY A 42 9.68 -2.72 -8.95
CA GLY A 42 10.99 -3.32 -9.21
C GLY A 42 11.83 -3.59 -7.95
N GLN A 43 11.22 -3.52 -6.77
CA GLN A 43 11.87 -3.90 -5.52
C GLN A 43 12.06 -5.43 -5.46
N GLU A 44 13.17 -5.88 -4.89
CA GLU A 44 13.40 -7.31 -4.60
C GLU A 44 12.74 -7.71 -3.27
N GLU A 45 11.41 -7.83 -3.29
CA GLU A 45 10.61 -8.20 -2.12
C GLU A 45 9.79 -9.48 -2.35
N ASP A 46 9.54 -10.21 -1.27
CA ASP A 46 8.58 -11.32 -1.28
C ASP A 46 7.15 -10.77 -1.12
N PHE A 47 6.55 -10.41 -2.26
CA PHE A 47 5.18 -9.89 -2.29
C PHE A 47 4.12 -10.90 -1.81
N GLN A 48 4.41 -12.21 -1.88
CA GLN A 48 3.52 -13.23 -1.34
C GLN A 48 3.56 -13.20 0.19
N MET A 49 4.74 -13.08 0.79
CA MET A 49 4.88 -12.87 2.23
C MET A 49 4.18 -11.57 2.71
N VAL A 50 4.30 -10.47 1.95
CA VAL A 50 3.59 -9.21 2.27
C VAL A 50 2.06 -9.44 2.28
N ARG A 51 1.54 -10.14 1.27
CA ARG A 51 0.12 -10.49 1.19
C ARG A 51 -0.33 -11.36 2.35
N ASP A 52 0.43 -12.39 2.68
CA ASP A 52 0.11 -13.31 3.76
C ASP A 52 0.18 -12.64 5.13
N LYS A 53 1.10 -11.68 5.32
CA LYS A 53 1.17 -10.85 6.52
C LYS A 53 -0.05 -9.94 6.67
N ALA A 54 -0.48 -9.25 5.61
CA ALA A 54 -1.71 -8.45 5.65
C ALA A 54 -2.94 -9.32 5.95
N ARG A 55 -2.98 -10.54 5.40
CA ARG A 55 -4.05 -11.51 5.62
C ARG A 55 -4.08 -12.01 7.07
N SER A 56 -2.93 -12.37 7.63
CA SER A 56 -2.82 -12.84 9.03
C SER A 56 -3.25 -11.77 10.03
N MET A 57 -3.05 -10.50 9.69
CA MET A 57 -3.54 -9.39 10.51
C MET A 57 -5.07 -9.20 10.39
N GLY A 58 -5.76 -9.85 9.45
CA GLY A 58 -7.22 -9.80 9.31
C GLY A 58 -7.73 -8.84 8.23
N VAL A 59 -6.88 -8.40 7.29
CA VAL A 59 -7.32 -7.59 6.14
C VAL A 59 -7.97 -8.49 5.10
N LYS A 60 -9.18 -8.12 4.64
CA LYS A 60 -9.94 -8.90 3.66
C LYS A 60 -9.67 -8.51 2.20
N LYS A 61 -9.31 -7.24 1.95
CA LYS A 61 -9.01 -6.72 0.62
C LYS A 61 -7.54 -6.34 0.54
N ILE A 62 -6.76 -7.13 -0.20
CA ILE A 62 -5.31 -7.00 -0.32
C ILE A 62 -4.97 -6.98 -1.81
N PHE A 63 -4.45 -5.84 -2.26
CA PHE A 63 -4.01 -5.61 -3.62
C PHE A 63 -2.49 -5.59 -3.67
N VAL A 64 -1.94 -6.38 -4.58
CA VAL A 64 -0.51 -6.44 -4.87
C VAL A 64 -0.43 -6.32 -6.38
N GLU A 65 -0.01 -5.15 -6.87
CA GLU A 65 -0.05 -4.82 -8.29
C GLU A 65 1.36 -4.67 -8.84
N ASP A 66 1.60 -5.24 -10.03
CA ASP A 66 2.83 -5.00 -10.79
C ASP A 66 2.70 -3.72 -11.61
N LEU A 67 3.39 -2.68 -11.16
CA LEU A 67 3.33 -1.35 -11.75
C LEU A 67 4.66 -0.97 -12.42
N ARG A 68 5.57 -1.92 -12.65
CA ARG A 68 6.89 -1.64 -13.23
C ARG A 68 6.80 -0.99 -14.61
N GLU A 69 5.96 -1.55 -15.49
CA GLU A 69 5.77 -1.01 -16.84
C GLU A 69 5.17 0.40 -16.79
N GLU A 70 4.12 0.59 -16.00
CA GLU A 70 3.46 1.89 -15.83
C GLU A 70 4.44 2.92 -15.25
N PHE A 71 5.21 2.53 -14.24
CA PHE A 71 6.20 3.38 -13.59
C PHE A 71 7.28 3.84 -14.58
N VAL A 72 7.83 2.92 -15.37
CA VAL A 72 8.85 3.26 -16.37
C VAL A 72 8.28 4.15 -17.48
N GLN A 73 7.16 3.73 -18.07
CA GLN A 73 6.56 4.40 -19.23
C GLN A 73 6.08 5.82 -18.89
N ASN A 74 5.42 5.99 -17.75
CA ASN A 74 4.67 7.21 -17.42
C ASN A 74 5.34 8.09 -16.36
N TYR A 75 6.43 7.65 -15.74
CA TYR A 75 7.14 8.45 -14.72
C TYR A 75 8.63 8.55 -15.03
N VAL A 76 9.33 7.42 -15.25
CA VAL A 76 10.77 7.42 -15.53
C VAL A 76 11.07 8.08 -16.89
N PHE A 77 10.45 7.65 -17.98
CA PHE A 77 10.72 8.24 -19.30
C PHE A 77 10.37 9.74 -19.41
N PRO A 78 9.25 10.23 -18.86
CA PRO A 78 9.02 11.68 -18.76
C PRO A 78 10.10 12.43 -17.99
N MET A 79 10.56 11.89 -16.84
CA MET A 79 11.62 12.50 -16.04
C MET A 79 12.93 12.59 -16.82
N PHE A 80 13.33 11.52 -17.51
CA PHE A 80 14.52 11.52 -18.37
C PHE A 80 14.41 12.51 -19.53
N ARG A 81 13.24 12.65 -20.16
CA ARG A 81 13.01 13.65 -21.24
C ARG A 81 13.20 15.09 -20.75
N ALA A 82 12.93 15.35 -19.47
CA ALA A 82 13.16 16.66 -18.85
C ALA A 82 14.62 16.90 -18.47
N ASN A 83 15.51 15.92 -18.65
CA ASN A 83 16.89 15.95 -18.15
C ASN A 83 16.97 16.32 -16.65
N ALA A 84 16.03 15.83 -15.84
CA ALA A 84 16.10 15.98 -14.40
C ALA A 84 17.29 15.16 -13.88
N VAL A 85 18.20 15.83 -13.14
CA VAL A 85 19.39 15.25 -12.51
C VAL A 85 19.24 15.31 -11.01
#